data_AF-A0A1W0D5M9-F1
#
_entry.id   AF-A0A1W0D5M9-F1
#
_cell.length_a   1.000
_cell.length_b   1.000
_cell.length_c   1.000
_cell.angle_alpha   90.00
_cell.angle_beta   90.00
_cell.angle_gamma   90.00
#
_symmetry.space_group_name_H-M   'P 1'
#
loop_
_entity.id
_entity.type
_entity.pdbx_description
1 polymer ?
#
loop_
_entity_poly.entity_id
_entity_poly.type
_entity_poly.pdbx_seq_one_letter_code
_entity_poly.pdbx_strand_id
1 'polypeptide(L)'
;MRNKKLSQRAVAERMNRSQSTFACWLSGRNVPNLEDMDQLAIALGVDTPWLVYGIEYREDPIVGRIVDVIKDLPAEESEKLAEVFEAIKGVSH
;
A
#
# COMPACT_ATOMS: atom_id res chain seq x y z
N MET A 1 14.87 -6.03 5.36
CA MET A 1 15.66 -5.49 4.24
C MET A 1 16.83 -6.40 3.80
N ARG A 2 16.78 -7.73 3.99
CA ARG A 2 17.97 -8.58 3.85
C ARG A 2 18.33 -9.00 2.41
N ASN A 3 17.56 -8.62 1.38
CA ASN A 3 17.80 -9.11 0.01
C ASN A 3 17.65 -8.08 -1.13
N LYS A 4 17.59 -6.77 -0.84
CA LYS A 4 17.75 -5.71 -1.85
C LYS A 4 18.85 -4.77 -1.37
N LYS A 5 19.88 -4.50 -2.19
CA LYS A 5 20.93 -3.49 -1.94
C LYS A 5 20.36 -2.06 -2.04
N LEU A 6 19.22 -1.78 -1.40
CA LEU A 6 18.66 -0.42 -1.33
C LEU A 6 19.42 0.36 -0.25
N SER A 7 20.07 1.44 -0.66
CA SER A 7 20.67 2.39 0.28
C SER A 7 19.58 3.29 0.88
N GLN A 8 19.84 3.84 2.07
CA GLN A 8 18.95 4.84 2.69
C GLN A 8 18.71 6.05 1.76
N ARG A 9 19.76 6.47 1.04
CA ARG A 9 19.66 7.54 0.04
C ARG A 9 18.68 7.18 -1.08
N ALA A 10 18.78 5.96 -1.63
CA ALA A 10 17.89 5.51 -2.69
C ALA A 10 16.41 5.43 -2.25
N VAL A 11 16.14 5.04 -1.00
CA VAL A 11 14.78 5.05 -0.46
C VAL A 11 14.27 6.49 -0.33
N ALA A 12 15.07 7.38 0.27
CA ALA A 12 14.69 8.77 0.47
C ALA A 12 14.42 9.50 -0.87
N GLU A 13 15.25 9.26 -1.89
CA GLU A 13 15.06 9.80 -3.24
C GLU A 13 13.73 9.36 -3.85
N ARG A 14 13.36 8.08 -3.70
CA ARG A 14 12.06 7.56 -4.20
C ARG A 14 10.86 8.21 -3.53
N MET A 15 11.00 8.58 -2.26
CA MET A 15 9.94 9.24 -1.48
C MET A 15 9.90 10.76 -1.68
N ASN A 16 10.82 11.32 -2.47
CA ASN A 16 11.06 12.76 -2.53
C ASN A 16 11.25 13.38 -1.13
N ARG A 17 12.12 12.74 -0.33
CA ARG A 17 12.52 13.17 1.02
C ARG A 17 14.04 13.23 1.12
N SER A 18 14.52 13.99 2.08
CA SER A 18 15.96 14.04 2.35
C SER A 18 16.44 12.75 3.02
N GLN A 19 17.69 12.35 2.75
CA GLN A 19 18.29 11.20 3.44
C GLN A 19 18.33 11.42 4.97
N SER A 20 18.52 12.65 5.43
CA SER A 20 18.55 12.97 6.86
C SER A 20 17.18 12.79 7.52
N THR A 21 16.09 13.18 6.85
CA THR A 21 14.72 12.89 7.30
C THR A 21 14.51 11.39 7.47
N PHE A 22 14.87 10.60 6.44
CA PHE A 22 14.73 9.15 6.49
C PHE A 22 15.59 8.51 7.60
N ALA A 23 16.83 8.99 7.79
CA ALA A 23 17.69 8.54 8.87
C ALA A 23 17.14 8.86 10.27
N CYS A 24 16.49 10.03 10.44
CA CYS A 24 15.80 10.37 11.69
C CYS A 24 14.68 9.39 12.00
N TRP A 25 13.88 8.99 11.01
CA TRP A 25 12.85 7.96 11.17
C TRP A 25 13.44 6.60 11.57
N LEU A 26 14.49 6.14 10.89
CA LEU A 26 15.14 4.86 11.23
C LEU A 26 15.75 4.85 12.65
N SER A 27 16.18 6.01 13.14
CA SER A 27 16.72 6.17 14.49
C SER A 27 15.65 6.40 15.57
N GLY A 28 14.37 6.53 15.20
CA GLY A 28 13.27 6.82 16.13
C GLY A 28 13.24 8.25 16.67
N ARG A 29 14.09 9.16 16.16
CA ARG A 29 14.11 10.57 16.59
C ARG A 29 12.89 11.36 16.13
N ASN A 30 12.26 10.92 15.06
CA ASN A 30 11.01 11.46 14.55
C ASN A 30 10.18 10.32 13.96
N VAL A 31 8.87 10.51 13.84
CA VAL A 31 7.95 9.53 13.27
C VAL A 31 7.40 10.10 11.95
N PRO A 32 7.39 9.31 10.85
CA PRO A 32 6.74 9.72 9.61
C PRO A 32 5.22 9.89 9.81
N ASN A 33 4.60 10.80 9.07
CA ASN A 33 3.14 10.90 9.04
C ASN A 33 2.52 9.81 8.14
N LEU A 34 1.19 9.77 8.03
CA LEU A 34 0.51 8.74 7.23
C LEU A 34 0.88 8.79 5.74
N GLU A 35 0.97 9.99 5.16
CA GLU A 35 1.39 10.18 3.77
C GLU A 35 2.83 9.68 3.53
N ASP A 36 3.75 10.01 4.44
CA ASP A 36 5.12 9.51 4.41
C ASP A 36 5.20 7.99 4.56
N MET A 37 4.29 7.38 5.34
CA MET A 37 4.20 5.92 5.48
C MET A 37 3.72 5.25 4.20
N ASP A 38 2.73 5.81 3.51
CA ASP A 38 2.30 5.31 2.19
C ASP A 38 3.43 5.40 1.16
N GLN A 39 4.12 6.53 1.11
CA GLN A 39 5.26 6.70 0.20
C GLN A 39 6.41 5.75 0.54
N LEU A 40 6.62 5.45 1.82
CA LEU A 40 7.63 4.49 2.25
C LEU A 40 7.27 3.07 1.82
N ALA A 41 6.00 2.69 1.95
CA ALA A 41 5.49 1.39 1.50
C ALA A 41 5.72 1.21 -0.01
N ILE A 42 5.35 2.22 -0.80
CA ILE A 42 5.59 2.26 -2.25
C ILE A 42 7.08 2.15 -2.57
N ALA A 43 7.93 2.95 -1.93
CA ALA A 43 9.38 2.97 -2.19
C ALA A 43 10.06 1.63 -1.89
N LEU A 44 9.56 0.89 -0.90
CA LEU A 44 10.03 -0.43 -0.49
C LEU A 44 9.40 -1.58 -1.30
N GLY A 45 8.24 -1.34 -1.91
CA GLY A 45 7.45 -2.35 -2.61
C GLY A 45 6.80 -3.35 -1.65
N VAL A 46 6.17 -2.83 -0.59
CA VAL A 46 5.43 -3.58 0.43
C VAL A 46 4.09 -2.90 0.70
N ASP A 47 3.17 -3.58 1.37
CA ASP A 47 1.87 -3.00 1.72
C ASP A 47 1.96 -2.03 2.90
N THR A 48 1.23 -0.90 2.85
CA THR A 48 1.16 0.06 3.97
C THR A 48 0.68 -0.60 5.27
N PRO A 49 -0.41 -1.42 5.30
CA PRO A 49 -0.85 -2.06 6.54
C PRO A 49 0.22 -2.97 7.16
N TRP A 50 0.97 -3.69 6.32
CA TRP A 50 2.10 -4.49 6.77
C TRP A 50 3.21 -3.63 7.37
N LEU A 51 3.55 -2.52 6.70
CA LEU A 51 4.60 -1.61 7.14
C LEU A 51 4.25 -0.91 8.47
N VAL A 52 3.00 -0.48 8.64
CA VAL A 52 2.54 0.30 9.80
C VAL A 52 2.23 -0.60 11.00
N TYR A 53 1.53 -1.71 10.78
CA TYR A 53 0.94 -2.51 11.86
C TYR A 53 1.54 -3.92 11.97
N GLY A 54 2.42 -4.33 11.04
CA GLY A 54 2.91 -5.70 10.98
C GLY A 54 1.85 -6.72 10.57
N ILE A 55 0.74 -6.27 10.00
CA ILE A 55 -0.35 -7.12 9.54
C ILE A 55 -0.05 -7.49 8.09
N GLU A 56 0.28 -8.76 7.85
CA GLU A 56 0.30 -9.28 6.49
C GLU A 56 -1.11 -9.21 5.92
N TYR A 57 -1.29 -8.49 4.81
CA TYR A 57 -2.50 -8.63 4.02
C TYR A 57 -2.43 -10.02 3.38
N ARG A 58 -2.98 -11.03 4.06
CA ARG A 58 -3.36 -12.25 3.35
C ARG A 58 -4.40 -11.80 2.35
N GLU A 59 -4.08 -11.86 1.06
CA GLU A 59 -5.12 -11.82 0.04
C GLU A 59 -6.19 -12.79 0.48
N ASP A 60 -7.36 -12.27 0.85
CA ASP A 60 -8.51 -13.12 1.00
C ASP A 60 -8.67 -13.80 -0.37
N PRO A 61 -8.65 -15.14 -0.45
CA PRO A 61 -8.68 -15.83 -1.73
C PRO A 61 -9.94 -15.50 -2.54
N ILE A 62 -11.01 -15.02 -1.88
CA ILE A 62 -12.20 -14.50 -2.55
C ILE A 62 -11.90 -13.12 -3.14
N VAL A 63 -11.27 -12.22 -2.38
CA VAL A 63 -10.87 -10.88 -2.87
C VAL A 63 -9.89 -10.99 -4.04
N GLY A 64 -8.89 -11.86 -3.96
CA GLY A 64 -7.94 -12.10 -5.06
C GLY A 64 -8.65 -12.52 -6.35
N ARG A 65 -9.59 -13.47 -6.25
CA ARG A 65 -10.41 -13.91 -7.39
C ARG A 65 -11.29 -12.80 -7.96
N ILE A 66 -11.86 -11.95 -7.09
CA ILE A 66 -12.66 -10.80 -7.52
C ILE A 66 -11.78 -9.80 -8.28
N VAL A 67 -10.60 -9.49 -7.74
CA VAL A 67 -9.64 -8.55 -8.36
C VAL A 67 -9.18 -9.07 -9.73
N ASP A 68 -8.91 -10.37 -9.86
CA ASP A 68 -8.53 -10.97 -11.15
C ASP A 68 -9.63 -10.82 -12.19
N VAL A 69 -10.88 -11.09 -11.82
CA VAL A 69 -12.04 -10.87 -12.70
C VAL A 69 -12.14 -9.39 -13.10
N ILE A 70 -11.97 -8.46 -12.16
CA ILE A 70 -12.07 -7.01 -12.43
C ILE A 70 -11.00 -6.55 -13.42
N LYS A 71 -9.76 -7.06 -13.32
CA LYS A 71 -8.67 -6.68 -14.24
C LYS A 71 -8.95 -7.06 -15.69
N ASP A 72 -9.68 -8.13 -15.90
CA ASP A 72 -10.03 -8.63 -17.24
C ASP A 72 -11.29 -7.97 -17.82
N LEU A 73 -11.97 -7.10 -17.05
CA LEU A 73 -13.17 -6.40 -17.51
C LEU A 73 -12.83 -5.16 -18.36
N PRO A 74 -13.65 -4.86 -19.38
CA PRO A 74 -13.61 -3.57 -20.05
C PRO A 74 -13.83 -2.42 -19.04
N ALA A 75 -13.15 -1.30 -19.25
CA ALA A 75 -13.21 -0.15 -18.34
C ALA A 75 -14.66 0.30 -18.03
N GLU A 76 -15.54 0.28 -19.02
CA GLU A 76 -16.96 0.63 -18.86
C GLU A 76 -17.71 -0.30 -17.88
N GLU A 77 -17.33 -1.58 -17.81
CA GLU A 77 -17.94 -2.56 -16.90
C GLU A 77 -17.37 -2.45 -15.49
N SER A 78 -16.10 -2.02 -15.37
CA SER A 78 -15.44 -1.81 -14.08
C SER A 78 -16.05 -0.66 -13.27
N GLU A 79 -16.56 0.39 -13.93
CA GLU A 79 -17.23 1.51 -13.24
C GLU A 79 -18.57 1.09 -12.62
N LYS A 80 -19.32 0.23 -13.31
CA LYS A 80 -20.63 -0.29 -12.85
C LYS A 80 -20.49 -1.19 -11.61
N LEU A 81 -19.33 -1.81 -11.42
CA LEU A 81 -19.05 -2.66 -10.26
C LEU A 81 -18.98 -1.89 -8.95
N ALA A 82 -18.57 -0.62 -8.96
CA ALA A 82 -18.56 0.21 -7.76
C ALA A 82 -19.97 0.37 -7.18
N GLU A 83 -20.98 0.55 -8.05
CA GLU A 83 -22.39 0.65 -7.66
C GLU A 83 -22.90 -0.65 -7.04
N VAL A 84 -22.49 -1.81 -7.60
CA VAL A 84 -22.84 -3.13 -7.07
C VAL A 84 -22.25 -3.35 -5.67
N PHE A 85 -20.98 -2.99 -5.45
CA PHE A 85 -20.36 -3.14 -4.13
C PHE A 85 -21.01 -2.26 -3.07
N GLU A 86 -21.39 -1.03 -3.42
CA GLU A 86 -22.12 -0.14 -2.50
C GLU A 86 -23.53 -0.65 -2.22
N ALA A 87 -24.21 -1.23 -3.21
CA ALA A 87 -25.49 -1.90 -3.00
C ALA A 87 -25.38 -3.10 -2.04
N ILE A 88 -24.35 -3.94 -2.19
CA ILE A 88 -24.11 -5.11 -1.32
C ILE A 88 -23.81 -4.69 0.13
N LYS A 89 -23.03 -3.61 0.34
CA LYS A 89 -22.80 -3.04 1.68
C LYS A 89 -24.11 -2.65 2.37
N GLY A 90 -25.08 -2.11 1.63
CA GLY A 90 -26.39 -1.70 2.16
C GLY A 90 -27.34 -2.86 2.49
N VAL A 91 -27.03 -4.09 2.07
CA VAL A 91 -27.89 -5.28 2.29
C VAL A 91 -27.48 -6.08 3.55
N SER A 92 -26.31 -5.81 4.13
CA SER A 92 -25.89 -6.42 5.40
C SER A 92 -26.54 -5.71 6.58
N HIS A 93 -27.78 -6.08 6.91
CA HIS A 93 -28.45 -5.82 8.19
C HIS A 93 -28.52 -7.09 9.03
#